data_AF-A0A7Z0TIB7-F1
#
_entry.id   AF-A0A7Z0TIB7-F1
#
_cell.length_a   1.000
_cell.length_b   1.000
_cell.length_c   1.000
_cell.angle_alpha   90.00
_cell.angle_beta   90.00
_cell.angle_gamma   90.00
#
_symmetry.space_group_name_H-M   'P 1'
#
loop_
_entity.id
_entity.type
_entity.pdbx_description
1 polymer ?
#
loop_
_entity_poly.entity_id
_entity_poly.type
_entity_poly.pdbx_seq_one_letter_code
_entity_poly.pdbx_strand_id
1 'polypeptide(L)'
;MSSVYVVTIGDIPLAAATTLKAAQANALAQETRYDKPGEFEHRWDEYRPGKTWRLMSRSTSRKGRMAWTQCAVHAVPLDAEAGEGQ
;
A
#
# COMPACT_ATOMS: atom_id res chain seq x y z
N MET A 1 8.17 1.85 19.47
CA MET A 1 8.52 2.59 18.24
C MET A 1 7.23 2.90 17.51
N SER A 2 7.00 4.17 17.18
CA SER A 2 5.87 4.58 16.34
C SER A 2 6.23 4.35 14.86
N SER A 3 5.24 4.20 13.99
CA SER A 3 5.48 4.07 12.56
C SER A 3 4.48 4.92 11.79
N VAL A 4 4.96 5.53 10.72
CA VAL A 4 4.10 6.11 9.68
C VAL A 4 4.03 5.11 8.52
N TYR A 5 2.86 4.99 7.92
CA TYR A 5 2.60 4.09 6.80
C TYR A 5 2.58 4.92 5.51
N VAL A 6 3.55 4.69 4.64
CA VAL A 6 3.71 5.41 3.37
C VAL A 6 3.12 4.59 2.24
N VAL A 7 2.22 5.19 1.47
CA VAL A 7 1.64 4.63 0.25
C VAL A 7 2.54 4.99 -0.92
N THR A 8 2.88 4.00 -1.75
CA THR A 8 3.65 4.18 -2.98
C THR A 8 2.89 3.64 -4.19
N ILE A 9 3.15 4.21 -5.36
CA ILE A 9 2.88 3.61 -6.68
C ILE A 9 4.21 3.46 -7.41
N GLY A 10 4.58 2.21 -7.69
CA GLY A 10 5.97 1.91 -8.06
C GLY A 10 6.91 2.37 -6.96
N ASP A 11 7.88 3.21 -7.31
CA ASP A 11 8.85 3.78 -6.36
C ASP A 11 8.51 5.20 -5.90
N ILE A 12 7.32 5.71 -6.22
CA ILE A 12 6.91 7.09 -5.94
C ILE A 12 6.02 7.13 -4.69
N PRO A 13 6.39 7.86 -3.62
CA PRO A 13 5.52 8.07 -2.47
C PRO A 13 4.39 9.03 -2.82
N LEU A 14 3.16 8.69 -2.41
CA LEU A 14 1.95 9.46 -2.74
C LEU A 14 1.23 10.02 -1.52
N ALA A 15 1.17 9.24 -0.44
CA ALA A 15 0.47 9.62 0.77
C ALA A 15 1.13 8.96 1.99
N ALA A 16 0.91 9.55 3.16
CA ALA A 16 1.32 8.96 4.43
C ALA A 16 0.13 8.95 5.39
N ALA A 17 0.06 7.94 6.26
CA ALA A 17 -0.95 7.83 7.30
C ALA A 17 -0.34 7.25 8.59
N THR A 18 -0.94 7.58 9.73
CA THR A 18 -0.50 7.08 11.04
C THR A 18 -1.02 5.67 11.35
N THR A 19 -1.89 5.12 10.51
CA THR A 19 -2.41 3.75 10.66
C THR A 19 -2.34 2.98 9.35
N LEU A 20 -2.07 1.67 9.45
CA LEU A 20 -2.03 0.77 8.30
C LEU A 20 -3.35 0.80 7.53
N LYS A 21 -4.48 0.76 8.25
CA LYS A 21 -5.83 0.76 7.66
C LYS A 21 -6.08 2.00 6.79
N ALA A 22 -5.67 3.18 7.25
CA ALA A 22 -5.84 4.41 6.49
C ALA A 22 -4.92 4.44 5.25
N ALA A 23 -3.67 3.98 5.37
CA ALA A 23 -2.77 3.86 4.23
C ALA A 23 -3.30 2.86 3.18
N GLN A 24 -3.79 1.70 3.61
CA GLN A 24 -4.39 0.70 2.73
C GLN A 24 -5.65 1.24 2.03
N ALA A 25 -6.51 1.99 2.74
CA ALA A 25 -7.68 2.63 2.14
C ALA A 25 -7.28 3.66 1.06
N ASN A 26 -6.26 4.49 1.34
CA ASN A 26 -5.72 5.44 0.37
C ASN A 26 -5.16 4.74 -0.86
N ALA A 27 -4.35 3.70 -0.68
CA ALA A 27 -3.78 2.92 -1.78
C ALA A 27 -4.86 2.27 -2.65
N LEU A 28 -5.88 1.67 -2.02
CA LEU A 28 -7.01 1.09 -2.74
C LEU A 28 -7.77 2.16 -3.53
N ALA A 29 -8.05 3.32 -2.93
CA ALA A 29 -8.73 4.41 -3.62
C ALA A 29 -7.92 4.96 -4.82
N GLN A 30 -6.59 4.93 -4.76
CA GLN A 30 -5.74 5.30 -5.91
C GLN A 30 -5.83 4.26 -7.02
N GLU A 31 -5.69 2.97 -6.68
CA GLU A 31 -5.79 1.86 -7.65
C GLU A 31 -7.15 1.88 -8.35
N THR A 32 -8.24 2.02 -7.60
CA THR A 32 -9.61 1.89 -8.12
C THR A 32 -10.19 3.20 -8.65
N ARG A 33 -9.41 4.28 -8.78
CA ARG A 33 -9.93 5.60 -9.15
C ARG A 33 -10.65 5.60 -10.49
N TYR A 34 -10.21 4.75 -11.41
CA TYR A 34 -10.75 4.64 -12.77
C TYR A 34 -11.43 3.30 -13.04
N ASP A 35 -11.53 2.43 -12.04
CA ASP A 35 -12.14 1.11 -12.17
C ASP A 35 -13.66 1.20 -12.20
N LYS A 36 -14.29 0.29 -12.93
CA LYS A 36 -15.73 0.09 -12.81
C LYS A 36 -16.04 -0.74 -11.56
N PRO A 37 -17.13 -0.43 -10.84
CA PRO A 37 -17.55 -1.24 -9.70
C PRO A 37 -17.67 -2.73 -10.05
N GLY A 38 -16.98 -3.59 -9.30
CA GLY A 38 -17.03 -5.05 -9.45
C GLY A 38 -16.16 -5.64 -10.58
N GLU A 39 -15.40 -4.82 -11.32
CA GLU A 39 -14.54 -5.30 -12.39
C GLU A 39 -13.31 -6.06 -11.87
N PHE A 40 -12.82 -5.66 -10.70
CA PHE A 40 -11.63 -6.22 -10.08
C PHE A 40 -11.89 -6.63 -8.63
N GLU A 41 -11.32 -7.78 -8.26
CA GLU A 41 -11.20 -8.20 -6.87
C GLU A 41 -9.82 -7.77 -6.36
N HIS A 42 -9.80 -7.20 -5.16
CA HIS A 42 -8.59 -6.68 -4.53
C HIS A 42 -8.27 -7.43 -3.23
N ARG A 43 -6.98 -7.65 -2.98
CA ARG A 43 -6.49 -8.27 -1.75
C ARG A 43 -5.14 -7.70 -1.35
N TRP A 44 -4.89 -7.62 -0.06
CA TRP A 44 -3.57 -7.30 0.48
C TRP A 44 -2.74 -8.56 0.68
N ASP A 45 -1.48 -8.47 0.25
CA ASP A 45 -0.43 -9.45 0.54
C ASP A 45 0.59 -8.82 1.50
N GLU A 46 0.84 -9.47 2.63
CA GLU A 46 1.88 -9.05 3.56
C GLU A 46 3.24 -9.59 3.10
N TYR A 47 3.82 -8.91 2.11
CA TYR A 47 5.06 -9.34 1.44
C TYR A 47 6.25 -9.41 2.40
N ARG A 48 6.35 -8.44 3.32
CA ARG A 48 7.33 -8.47 4.43
C ARG A 48 6.59 -8.20 5.74
N PRO A 49 6.49 -9.19 6.64
CA PRO A 49 5.73 -9.07 7.87
C PRO A 49 6.03 -7.80 8.66
N GLY A 50 4.99 -7.02 8.97
CA GLY A 50 5.08 -5.76 9.70
C GLY A 50 5.80 -4.62 8.98
N LYS A 51 6.25 -4.81 7.73
CA LYS A 51 7.09 -3.85 7.00
C LYS A 51 6.49 -3.40 5.68
N THR A 52 5.93 -4.33 4.91
CA THR A 52 5.47 -4.03 3.54
C THR A 52 4.25 -4.85 3.19
N TRP A 53 3.22 -4.15 2.70
CA TRP A 53 2.00 -4.74 2.18
C TRP A 53 1.85 -4.36 0.70
N ARG A 54 1.62 -5.35 -0.15
CA ARG A 54 1.43 -5.17 -1.60
C ARG A 54 -0.05 -5.33 -1.93
N LEU A 55 -0.61 -4.38 -2.69
CA LEU A 55 -1.97 -4.55 -3.20
C LEU A 55 -1.92 -5.54 -4.35
N MET A 56 -2.89 -6.45 -4.38
CA MET A 56 -3.08 -7.38 -5.46
C MET A 56 -4.44 -7.16 -6.09
N SER A 57 -4.53 -7.35 -7.40
CA SER A 57 -5.79 -7.35 -8.12
C SER A 57 -5.90 -8.53 -9.07
N ARG A 58 -7.15 -8.88 -9.40
CA ARG A 58 -7.49 -9.69 -10.57
C ARG A 58 -8.81 -9.23 -11.14
N SER A 59 -8.97 -9.35 -12.46
CA SER A 59 -10.28 -9.12 -13.06
C SER A 59 -11.26 -10.23 -12.63
N THR A 60 -12.47 -9.85 -12.28
CA THR A 60 -13.56 -10.80 -11.96
C THR A 60 -14.08 -11.51 -13.21
N SER A 61 -13.95 -10.87 -14.37
CA SER A 61 -14.41 -11.39 -15.67
C SER A 61 -13.51 -12.47 -16.27
N ARG A 62 -12.27 -12.59 -15.80
CA ARG A 62 -11.28 -13.56 -16.30
C ARG A 62 -10.81 -14.45 -15.15
N LYS A 63 -10.67 -15.77 -15.40
CA LYS A 63 -10.11 -16.73 -14.43
C LYS A 63 -8.58 -16.60 -14.28
N GLY A 64 -8.10 -15.38 -14.04
CA GLY A 64 -6.69 -15.08 -13.81
C GLY A 64 -6.27 -15.27 -12.35
N ARG A 65 -4.97 -15.42 -12.13
CA ARG A 65 -4.37 -15.34 -10.79
C ARG A 65 -4.38 -13.89 -10.31
N MET A 66 -4.39 -13.68 -8.99
CA MET A 66 -4.07 -12.38 -8.43
C MET A 66 -2.62 -12.02 -8.78
N ALA A 67 -2.42 -10.77 -9.19
CA ALA A 67 -1.11 -10.20 -9.46
C ALA A 67 -0.93 -8.96 -8.59
N TRP A 68 0.32 -8.68 -8.21
CA TRP A 68 0.63 -7.43 -7.53
C TRP A 68 0.37 -6.25 -8.45
N THR A 69 -0.28 -5.22 -7.91
CA THR A 69 -0.41 -3.93 -8.59
C THR A 69 0.86 -3.10 -8.36
N GLN A 70 0.86 -1.87 -8.87
CA GLN A 70 1.94 -0.93 -8.57
C GLN A 70 1.84 -0.37 -7.15
N CYS A 71 0.68 -0.49 -6.49
CA CYS A 71 0.45 0.05 -5.16
C CYS A 71 1.09 -0.79 -4.05
N ALA A 72 1.76 -0.13 -3.11
CA ALA A 72 2.26 -0.74 -1.88
C ALA A 72 2.13 0.20 -0.68
N VAL A 73 2.21 -0.38 0.51
CA VAL A 73 2.28 0.34 1.79
C VAL A 73 3.54 -0.10 2.52
N HIS A 74 4.32 0.86 2.98
CA HIS A 74 5.56 0.64 3.73
C HIS A 74 5.40 1.20 5.15
N ALA A 75 5.68 0.39 6.16
CA ALA A 75 5.85 0.89 7.53
C ALA A 75 7.24 1.51 7.64
N VAL A 76 7.28 2.81 7.95
CA VAL A 76 8.50 3.57 8.17
C VAL A 76 8.55 3.90 9.66
N PRO A 77 9.58 3.46 10.41
CA PRO A 77 9.73 3.82 11.80
C PRO A 77 9.89 5.34 11.92
N LEU A 78 9.16 5.93 12.86
CA LEU A 78 9.42 7.29 13.31
C LEU A 78 10.44 7.16 14.43
N ASP A 79 11.70 7.39 14.11
CA ASP A 79 12.72 7.54 15.13
C ASP A 79 12.41 8.81 15.92
N ALA A 80 12.36 8.70 17.25
CA ALA A 80 12.62 9.86 18.09
C ALA A 80 14.12 10.12 17.96
N GLU A 81 14.51 11.36 17.64
CA GLU A 81 15.89 11.82 17.40
C GLU A 81 16.39 11.65 15.95
N ALA A 82 16.10 12.63 15.10
CA ALA A 82 17.11 13.10 14.16
C ALA A 82 18.22 13.74 14.99
N GLY A 83 19.16 12.94 15.48
CA GLY A 83 20.39 13.43 16.08
C GLY A 83 21.18 14.20 15.03
N GLU A 84 21.40 15.48 15.28
CA GLU A 84 22.47 16.26 14.66
C GLU A 84 23.81 15.51 14.80
N GLY A 85 24.64 15.54 13.75
CA GLY A 85 26.06 15.24 13.87
C GLY A 85 26.68 14.50 12.68
N GLN A 86 27.14 15.22 11.67
CA GLN A 86 28.55 15.62 11.53
C GLN A 86 28.73 16.63 10.39
#